data_AF-A0A7C2LHH1-F1
#
_entry.id   AF-A0A7C2LHH1-F1
#
_cell.length_a   1.000
_cell.length_b   1.000
_cell.length_c   1.000
_cell.angle_alpha   90.00
_cell.angle_beta   90.00
_cell.angle_gamma   90.00
#
_symmetry.space_group_name_H-M   'P 1'
#
loop_
_entity.id
_entity.type
_entity.pdbx_description
1 polymer ?
#
loop_
_entity_poly.entity_id
_entity_poly.type
_entity_poly.pdbx_seq_one_letter_code
_entity_poly.pdbx_strand_id
1 'polypeptide(L)'
;VTLLYGLTVMVTSGVVETAELDRSLTPISDGGRILMGKFGFIAMTSAAILAFITTANAGIMSASRYLLALSRDHLLPKPLARVNRRFQTPHVALLVTGGLILLSLLLKLSVLVEAASCVLMLTYILSCLAVIVLRESGLQNYRPAFKSPLYPWLQIVGILGLSFVLFELGTEAYLISAALILAAF
;
A
#
# COMPACT_ATOMS: atom_id res chain seq x y z
N VAL A 1 2.47 16.97 -0.23
CA VAL A 1 2.45 15.76 0.65
C VAL A 1 3.86 15.36 1.08
N THR A 2 4.80 15.11 0.16
CA THR A 2 6.18 14.72 0.50
C THR A 2 6.87 15.67 1.47
N LEU A 3 6.70 16.99 1.28
CA LEU A 3 7.21 18.00 2.22
C LEU A 3 6.65 17.84 3.63
N LEU A 4 5.35 17.54 3.75
CA LEU A 4 4.70 17.35 5.04
C LEU A 4 5.26 16.11 5.75
N TYR A 5 5.44 15.00 5.03
CA TYR A 5 6.10 13.80 5.58
C TYR A 5 7.52 14.11 6.05
N GLY A 6 8.32 14.78 5.23
CA GLY A 6 9.70 15.16 5.58
C GLY A 6 9.75 16.06 6.83
N LEU A 7 8.88 17.06 6.90
CA LEU A 7 8.78 17.94 8.06
C LEU A 7 8.35 17.19 9.33
N THR A 8 7.35 16.31 9.24
CA THR A 8 6.90 15.51 10.39
C THR A 8 8.02 14.63 10.91
N VAL A 9 8.75 13.92 10.03
CA VAL A 9 9.88 13.08 10.43
C VAL A 9 10.99 13.90 11.06
N MET A 10 11.32 15.07 10.48
CA MET A 10 12.33 15.98 11.03
C MET A 10 11.97 16.47 12.44
N VAL A 11 10.72 16.88 12.66
CA VAL A 11 10.25 17.35 13.96
C VAL A 11 10.22 16.21 14.97
N THR A 12 9.66 15.05 14.61
CA THR A 12 9.57 13.91 15.53
C THR A 12 10.95 13.36 15.91
N SER A 13 11.85 13.19 14.96
CA SER A 13 13.23 12.74 15.24
C SER A 13 14.07 13.77 15.99
N GLY A 14 13.78 15.07 15.85
CA GLY A 14 14.48 16.13 16.60
C GLY A 14 13.99 16.31 18.03
N VAL A 15 12.77 15.87 18.36
CA VAL A 15 12.14 16.10 19.66
C VAL A 15 12.15 14.86 20.56
N VAL A 16 12.02 13.66 19.98
CA VAL A 16 11.95 12.40 20.72
C VAL A 16 13.34 11.77 20.81
N GLU A 17 13.72 11.26 21.97
CA GLU A 17 15.01 10.57 22.15
C GLU A 17 15.08 9.28 21.32
N THR A 18 16.26 8.97 20.77
CA THR A 18 16.46 7.80 19.88
C THR A 18 16.07 6.48 20.53
N ALA A 19 16.34 6.32 21.83
CA ALA A 19 15.98 5.12 22.57
C ALA A 19 14.46 4.93 22.75
N GLU A 20 13.70 6.03 22.79
CA GLU A 20 12.23 5.98 22.84
C GLU A 20 11.65 5.75 21.44
N LEU A 21 12.23 6.35 20.40
CA LEU A 21 11.83 6.14 19.00
C LEU A 21 11.91 4.67 18.58
N ASP A 22 13.01 3.98 18.91
CA ASP A 22 13.22 2.58 18.54
C ASP A 22 12.19 1.62 19.15
N ARG A 23 11.56 2.02 20.26
CA ARG A 23 10.59 1.18 20.99
C ARG A 23 9.14 1.65 20.81
N SER A 24 8.93 2.85 20.30
CA SER A 24 7.61 3.43 20.18
C SER A 24 6.89 2.98 18.91
N LEU A 25 5.65 2.52 19.08
CA LEU A 25 4.71 2.26 17.99
C LEU A 25 3.91 3.52 17.60
N THR A 26 4.06 4.62 18.35
CA THR A 26 3.29 5.87 18.18
C THR A 26 4.19 7.12 18.23
N PRO A 27 5.31 7.16 17.49
CA PRO A 27 6.35 8.19 17.66
C PRO A 27 5.84 9.62 17.42
N ILE A 28 4.87 9.80 16.52
CA ILE A 28 4.27 11.11 16.24
C ILE A 28 3.43 11.60 17.44
N SER A 29 2.65 10.72 18.07
CA SER A 29 1.87 11.09 19.26
C SER A 29 2.76 11.38 20.46
N ASP A 30 3.85 10.62 20.61
CA ASP A 30 4.85 10.84 21.66
C ASP A 30 5.59 12.17 21.47
N GLY A 31 5.96 12.52 20.24
CA GLY A 31 6.49 13.86 19.93
C GLY A 31 5.49 14.97 20.29
N GLY A 32 4.19 14.76 20.02
CA GLY A 32 3.13 15.68 20.45
C GLY A 32 3.02 15.81 21.96
N ARG A 33 3.29 14.72 22.70
CA ARG A 33 3.33 14.72 24.17
C ARG A 33 4.47 15.58 24.72
N ILE A 34 5.65 15.49 24.10
CA ILE A 34 6.81 16.27 24.54
C ILE A 34 6.59 17.77 24.27
N LEU A 35 6.01 18.14 23.13
CA LEU A 35 5.80 19.55 22.76
C LEU A 35 4.65 20.23 23.51
N MET A 36 3.50 19.57 23.65
CA MET A 36 2.26 20.18 24.14
C MET A 36 1.64 19.42 25.33
N GLY A 37 2.40 18.51 25.95
CA GLY A 37 1.94 17.71 27.08
C GLY A 37 0.77 16.78 26.73
N LYS A 38 -0.10 16.52 27.71
CA LYS A 38 -1.24 15.60 27.57
C LYS A 38 -2.20 16.01 26.44
N PHE A 39 -2.36 17.30 26.19
CA PHE A 39 -3.23 17.79 25.13
C PHE A 39 -2.72 17.39 23.74
N GLY A 40 -1.42 17.60 23.47
CA GLY A 40 -0.81 17.21 22.20
C GLY A 40 -0.92 15.71 21.93
N PHE A 41 -0.68 14.88 22.95
CA PHE A 41 -0.83 13.43 22.82
C PHE A 41 -2.26 13.01 22.43
N ILE A 42 -3.28 13.57 23.09
CA ILE A 42 -4.69 13.25 22.80
C ILE A 42 -5.10 13.75 21.42
N ALA A 43 -4.70 14.97 21.05
CA ALA A 43 -4.99 15.55 19.74
C ALA A 43 -4.38 14.70 18.61
N MET A 44 -3.09 14.34 18.71
CA MET A 44 -2.41 13.54 17.68
C MET A 44 -2.96 12.12 17.60
N THR A 45 -3.24 11.49 18.75
CA THR A 45 -3.81 10.13 18.78
C THR A 45 -5.22 10.09 18.19
N SER A 46 -6.07 11.06 18.51
CA SER A 46 -7.42 11.14 17.93
C SER A 46 -7.38 11.36 16.42
N ALA A 47 -6.49 12.25 15.95
CA ALA A 47 -6.26 12.46 14.53
C ALA A 47 -5.77 11.18 13.82
N ALA A 48 -4.84 10.45 14.43
CA ALA A 48 -4.33 9.18 13.89
C ALA A 48 -5.45 8.13 13.78
N ILE A 49 -6.31 7.99 14.79
CA ILE A 49 -7.45 7.04 14.77
C ILE A 49 -8.41 7.39 13.62
N LEU A 50 -8.78 8.66 13.46
CA LEU A 50 -9.67 9.09 12.38
C LEU A 50 -9.03 8.86 10.99
N ALA A 51 -7.73 9.10 10.86
CA ALA A 51 -6.98 8.81 9.65
C ALA A 51 -6.96 7.30 9.33
N PHE A 52 -6.73 6.45 10.34
CA PHE A 52 -6.73 4.99 10.17
C PHE A 52 -8.11 4.47 9.77
N ILE A 53 -9.20 4.96 10.38
CA ILE A 53 -10.56 4.57 10.00
C ILE A 53 -10.82 4.89 8.52
N THR A 54 -10.41 6.08 8.08
CA THR A 54 -10.60 6.53 6.70
C THR A 54 -9.81 5.67 5.72
N THR A 55 -8.52 5.44 6.01
CA THR A 55 -7.63 4.64 5.16
C THR A 55 -8.05 3.17 5.12
N ALA A 56 -8.42 2.58 6.25
CA ALA A 56 -8.88 1.20 6.32
C ALA A 56 -10.17 1.00 5.50
N ASN A 57 -11.13 1.92 5.63
CA ASN A 57 -12.36 1.86 4.84
C ASN A 57 -12.07 1.95 3.33
N ALA A 58 -11.21 2.90 2.92
CA ALA A 58 -10.80 3.01 1.52
C ALA A 58 -10.08 1.74 1.01
N GLY A 59 -9.20 1.15 1.82
CA GLY A 59 -8.49 -0.08 1.51
C GLY A 59 -9.44 -1.27 1.28
N ILE A 60 -10.40 -1.48 2.19
CA ILE A 60 -11.41 -2.55 2.08
C ILE A 60 -12.25 -2.38 0.81
N MET A 61 -12.67 -1.15 0.50
CA MET A 61 -13.42 -0.86 -0.71
C MET A 61 -12.62 -1.11 -1.99
N SER A 62 -11.32 -0.76 -2.00
CA SER A 62 -10.44 -0.98 -3.14
C SER A 62 -10.19 -2.48 -3.37
N ALA A 63 -9.82 -3.21 -2.32
CA ALA A 63 -9.52 -4.65 -2.39
C ALA A 63 -10.71 -5.48 -2.89
N SER A 64 -11.91 -5.21 -2.39
CA SER A 64 -13.12 -5.92 -2.84
C SER A 64 -13.48 -5.65 -4.31
N ARG A 65 -13.18 -4.45 -4.83
CA ARG A 65 -13.38 -4.12 -6.26
C ARG A 65 -12.32 -4.74 -7.17
N TYR A 66 -11.08 -4.88 -6.68
CA TYR A 66 -10.03 -5.58 -7.41
C TYR A 66 -10.40 -7.06 -7.60
N LEU A 67 -10.83 -7.73 -6.52
CA LEU A 67 -11.33 -9.11 -6.57
C LEU A 67 -12.55 -9.30 -7.50
N LEU A 68 -13.48 -8.34 -7.50
CA LEU A 68 -14.61 -8.31 -8.43
C LEU A 68 -14.16 -8.25 -9.89
N ALA A 69 -13.18 -7.39 -10.21
CA ALA A 69 -12.66 -7.26 -11.57
C ALA A 69 -11.96 -8.55 -12.03
N LEU A 70 -11.07 -9.10 -11.22
CA LEU A 70 -10.40 -10.37 -11.51
C LEU A 70 -11.38 -11.54 -11.72
N SER A 71 -12.45 -11.61 -10.92
CA SER A 71 -13.48 -12.63 -11.07
C SER A 71 -14.31 -12.47 -12.36
N ARG A 72 -14.52 -11.22 -12.81
CA ARG A 72 -15.17 -10.93 -14.11
C ARG A 72 -14.29 -11.33 -15.30
N ASP A 73 -12.97 -11.21 -15.15
CA ASP A 73 -11.99 -11.67 -16.13
C ASP A 73 -11.73 -13.18 -16.05
N HIS A 74 -12.52 -13.92 -15.26
CA HIS A 74 -12.43 -15.37 -15.06
C HIS A 74 -11.11 -15.86 -14.46
N LEU A 75 -10.32 -14.97 -13.84
CA LEU A 75 -9.08 -15.30 -13.13
C LEU A 75 -9.33 -15.81 -11.71
N LEU A 76 -10.49 -15.48 -11.12
CA LEU A 76 -10.89 -15.89 -9.79
C LEU A 76 -12.28 -16.56 -9.79
N PRO A 77 -12.65 -17.31 -8.72
CA PRO A 77 -13.94 -17.98 -8.64
C PRO A 77 -15.12 -17.04 -8.87
N LYS A 78 -16.07 -17.46 -9.72
CA LYS A 78 -17.27 -16.69 -10.10
C LYS A 78 -18.09 -16.10 -8.93
N PRO A 79 -18.16 -16.70 -7.73
CA PRO A 79 -18.88 -16.10 -6.61
C PRO A 79 -18.37 -14.72 -6.19
N LEU A 80 -17.09 -14.41 -6.38
CA LEU A 80 -16.51 -13.11 -6.04
C LEU A 80 -17.08 -11.98 -6.91
N ALA A 81 -17.56 -12.29 -8.11
CA ALA A 81 -18.22 -11.33 -8.98
C ALA A 81 -19.67 -10.99 -8.58
N ARG A 82 -20.23 -11.64 -7.54
CA ARG A 82 -21.63 -11.40 -7.12
C ARG A 82 -21.79 -10.03 -6.44
N VAL A 83 -22.61 -9.19 -7.06
CA VAL A 83 -22.98 -7.87 -6.53
C VAL A 83 -24.37 -7.93 -5.89
N ASN A 84 -24.52 -7.30 -4.72
CA ASN A 84 -25.81 -7.22 -4.04
C ASN A 84 -26.75 -6.28 -4.82
N ARG A 85 -27.98 -6.72 -5.10
CA ARG A 85 -28.98 -5.96 -5.85
C ARG A 85 -29.38 -4.63 -5.19
N ARG A 86 -29.42 -4.57 -3.85
CA ARG A 86 -29.88 -3.38 -3.12
C ARG A 86 -28.78 -2.33 -2.96
N PHE A 87 -27.58 -2.75 -2.56
CA PHE A 87 -26.47 -1.85 -2.22
C PHE A 87 -25.44 -1.68 -3.34
N GLN A 88 -25.54 -2.46 -4.42
CA GLN A 88 -24.59 -2.46 -5.54
C GLN A 88 -23.13 -2.72 -5.08
N THR A 89 -22.97 -3.48 -3.99
CA THR A 89 -21.66 -3.83 -3.42
C THR A 89 -21.30 -5.30 -3.69
N PRO A 90 -20.02 -5.62 -3.98
CA PRO A 90 -19.55 -6.99 -4.13
C PRO A 90 -19.42 -7.67 -2.77
N HIS A 91 -20.55 -8.02 -2.15
CA HIS A 91 -20.65 -8.55 -0.79
C HIS A 91 -19.79 -9.81 -0.55
N VAL A 92 -19.68 -10.72 -1.52
CA VAL A 92 -18.82 -11.91 -1.38
C VAL A 92 -17.35 -11.53 -1.32
N ALA A 93 -16.88 -10.68 -2.24
CA ALA A 93 -15.51 -10.17 -2.21
C ALA A 93 -15.23 -9.40 -0.91
N LEU A 94 -16.19 -8.60 -0.44
CA LEU A 94 -16.09 -7.87 0.83
C LEU A 94 -15.89 -8.80 2.03
N LEU A 95 -16.66 -9.90 2.11
CA LEU A 95 -16.53 -10.89 3.18
C LEU A 95 -15.19 -11.63 3.12
N VAL A 96 -14.71 -11.97 1.92
CA VAL A 96 -13.39 -12.57 1.74
C VAL A 96 -12.29 -11.61 2.19
N THR A 97 -12.33 -10.35 1.76
CA THR A 97 -11.38 -9.32 2.19
C THR A 97 -11.42 -9.14 3.72
N GLY A 98 -12.61 -9.06 4.32
CA GLY A 98 -12.76 -8.96 5.77
C GLY A 98 -12.19 -10.18 6.52
N GLY A 99 -12.42 -11.38 6.00
CA GLY A 99 -11.84 -12.62 6.55
C GLY A 99 -10.31 -12.63 6.50
N LEU A 100 -9.72 -12.19 5.39
CA LEU A 100 -8.26 -12.07 5.26
C LEU A 100 -7.67 -11.03 6.23
N ILE A 101 -8.37 -9.92 6.45
CA ILE A 101 -7.96 -8.91 7.45
C ILE A 101 -8.02 -9.48 8.87
N LEU A 102 -9.04 -10.28 9.20
CA LEU A 102 -9.10 -10.95 10.49
C LEU A 102 -7.95 -11.95 10.67
N LEU A 103 -7.59 -12.69 9.62
CA LEU A 103 -6.45 -13.59 9.64
C LEU A 103 -5.12 -12.83 9.77
N SER A 104 -4.99 -11.63 9.21
CA SER A 104 -3.77 -10.84 9.33
C SER A 104 -3.48 -10.36 10.75
N LEU A 105 -4.46 -10.40 11.66
CA LEU A 105 -4.24 -10.12 13.09
C LEU A 105 -3.32 -11.13 13.78
N LEU A 106 -3.12 -12.31 13.16
CA LEU A 106 -2.19 -13.34 13.66
C LEU A 106 -0.74 -13.07 13.27
N LEU A 107 -0.49 -12.12 12.35
CA LEU A 107 0.83 -11.79 11.83
C LEU A 107 1.42 -10.56 12.53
N LYS A 108 2.75 -10.46 12.56
CA LYS A 108 3.45 -9.29 13.08
C LYS A 108 3.34 -8.12 12.10
N LEU A 109 3.22 -6.90 12.65
CA LEU A 109 3.13 -5.68 11.84
C LEU A 109 4.33 -5.51 10.89
N SER A 110 5.56 -5.79 11.35
CA SER A 110 6.76 -5.67 10.51
C SER A 110 6.67 -6.50 9.25
N VAL A 111 6.25 -7.76 9.39
CA VAL A 111 6.05 -8.69 8.27
C VAL A 111 4.99 -8.18 7.31
N LEU A 112 3.89 -7.65 7.84
CA LEU A 112 2.80 -7.14 7.03
C LEU A 112 3.21 -5.90 6.22
N VAL A 113 4.02 -5.01 6.81
CA VAL A 113 4.55 -3.81 6.16
C VAL A 113 5.57 -4.17 5.07
N GLU A 114 6.46 -5.12 5.34
CA GLU A 114 7.45 -5.61 4.37
C GLU A 114 6.77 -6.27 3.17
N ALA A 115 5.81 -7.18 3.43
CA ALA A 115 5.07 -7.86 2.37
C ALA A 115 4.24 -6.89 1.51
N ALA A 116 3.55 -5.94 2.15
CA ALA A 116 2.77 -4.93 1.43
C ALA A 116 3.66 -4.01 0.58
N SER A 117 4.80 -3.58 1.13
CA SER A 117 5.78 -2.76 0.40
C SER A 117 6.33 -3.49 -0.81
N CYS A 118 6.70 -4.77 -0.66
CA CYS A 118 7.17 -5.61 -1.76
C CYS A 118 6.16 -5.68 -2.92
N VAL A 119 4.89 -5.99 -2.61
CA VAL A 119 3.83 -6.08 -3.62
C VAL A 119 3.59 -4.74 -4.32
N LEU A 120 3.59 -3.63 -3.58
CA LEU A 120 3.42 -2.29 -4.17
C LEU A 120 4.60 -1.90 -5.06
N MET A 121 5.83 -2.17 -4.63
CA MET A 121 7.03 -1.89 -5.40
C MET A 121 7.06 -2.71 -6.69
N LEU A 122 6.75 -4.00 -6.64
CA LEU A 122 6.63 -4.86 -7.83
C LEU A 122 5.53 -4.33 -8.78
N THR A 123 4.39 -3.93 -8.25
CA THR A 123 3.29 -3.35 -9.05
C THR A 123 3.74 -2.07 -9.78
N TYR A 124 4.52 -1.22 -9.12
CA TYR A 124 5.05 -0.01 -9.72
C TYR A 124 6.14 -0.29 -10.77
N ILE A 125 7.03 -1.25 -10.53
CA ILE A 125 8.02 -1.72 -11.52
C ILE A 125 7.29 -2.23 -12.76
N LEU A 126 6.30 -3.11 -12.59
CA LEU A 126 5.49 -3.65 -13.69
C LEU A 126 4.70 -2.55 -14.41
N SER A 127 4.22 -1.54 -13.69
CA SER A 127 3.53 -0.39 -14.29
C SER A 127 4.47 0.45 -15.15
N CYS A 128 5.70 0.72 -14.67
CA CYS A 128 6.73 1.40 -15.45
C CYS A 128 7.10 0.61 -16.71
N LEU A 129 7.28 -0.71 -16.57
CA LEU A 129 7.56 -1.60 -17.70
C LEU A 129 6.41 -1.62 -18.70
N ALA A 130 5.15 -1.71 -18.23
CA ALA A 130 3.97 -1.69 -19.08
C ALA A 130 3.89 -0.41 -19.91
N VAL A 131 4.25 0.75 -19.36
CA VAL A 131 4.29 2.02 -20.12
C VAL A 131 5.33 1.97 -21.25
N ILE A 132 6.52 1.41 -21.00
CA ILE A 132 7.56 1.25 -22.03
C ILE A 132 7.05 0.29 -23.11
N VAL A 133 6.58 -0.90 -22.71
CA VAL A 133 6.06 -1.92 -23.62
C VAL A 133 4.93 -1.35 -24.49
N LEU A 134 3.93 -0.70 -23.91
CA LEU A 134 2.81 -0.15 -24.68
C LEU A 134 3.24 0.92 -25.70
N ARG A 135 4.28 1.70 -25.40
CA ARG A 135 4.82 2.71 -26.32
C ARG A 135 5.65 2.11 -27.44
N GLU A 136 6.52 1.16 -27.13
CA GLU A 136 7.40 0.52 -28.12
C GLU A 136 6.66 -0.55 -28.96
N SER A 137 5.53 -1.07 -28.49
CA SER A 137 4.76 -2.10 -29.22
C SER A 137 4.01 -1.58 -30.46
N GLY A 138 4.01 -0.27 -30.72
CA GLY A 138 3.38 0.30 -31.92
C GLY A 138 1.86 0.08 -32.02
N LEU A 139 1.18 -0.14 -30.88
CA LEU A 139 -0.25 -0.44 -30.85
C LEU A 139 -1.09 0.75 -31.37
N GLN A 140 -1.85 0.54 -32.44
CA GLN A 140 -2.66 1.60 -33.06
C GLN A 140 -3.76 2.18 -32.15
N ASN A 141 -4.22 1.38 -31.17
CA ASN A 141 -5.22 1.80 -30.18
C ASN A 141 -4.60 2.47 -28.94
N TYR A 142 -3.28 2.55 -28.82
CA TYR A 142 -2.64 3.23 -27.70
C TYR A 142 -2.58 4.75 -27.95
N ARG A 143 -3.52 5.48 -27.35
CA ARG A 143 -3.63 6.95 -27.45
C ARG A 143 -3.62 7.61 -26.06
N PRO A 144 -2.44 7.76 -25.42
CA PRO A 144 -2.37 8.31 -24.07
C PRO A 144 -2.73 9.80 -24.05
N ALA A 145 -3.65 10.19 -23.16
CA ALA A 145 -4.00 11.60 -22.94
C ALA A 145 -2.85 12.40 -22.30
N PHE A 146 -2.04 11.73 -21.48
CA PHE A 146 -0.87 12.31 -20.82
C PHE A 146 0.39 11.53 -21.20
N LYS A 147 1.46 12.25 -21.55
CA LYS A 147 2.77 11.68 -21.81
C LYS A 147 3.72 12.07 -20.69
N SER A 148 4.30 11.06 -20.03
CA SER A 148 5.34 11.24 -19.03
C SER A 148 6.50 12.08 -19.58
N PRO A 149 6.91 13.14 -18.86
CA PRO A 149 8.12 13.88 -19.21
C PRO A 149 9.36 12.99 -18.99
N LEU A 150 10.43 13.24 -19.75
CA LEU A 150 11.69 12.47 -19.71
C LEU A 150 11.52 10.96 -19.97
N TYR A 151 10.54 10.55 -20.78
CA TYR A 151 10.48 9.16 -21.24
C TYR A 151 11.67 8.81 -22.15
N PRO A 152 12.29 7.61 -22.04
CA PRO A 152 12.00 6.52 -21.09
C PRO A 152 12.81 6.58 -19.79
N TRP A 153 13.67 7.59 -19.61
CA TRP A 153 14.58 7.70 -18.47
C TRP A 153 13.87 7.68 -17.12
N LEU A 154 12.74 8.38 -17.00
CA LEU A 154 11.97 8.39 -15.75
C LEU A 154 11.49 6.97 -15.36
N GLN A 155 11.06 6.17 -16.34
CA GLN A 155 10.61 4.80 -16.13
C GLN A 155 11.78 3.88 -15.77
N ILE A 156 12.92 4.05 -16.45
CA ILE A 156 14.14 3.28 -16.17
C ILE A 156 14.66 3.57 -14.76
N VAL A 157 14.73 4.84 -14.35
CA VAL A 157 15.15 5.23 -12.99
C VAL A 157 14.18 4.67 -11.95
N GLY A 158 12.87 4.72 -12.21
CA GLY A 158 11.87 4.11 -11.35
C GLY A 158 12.07 2.60 -11.19
N ILE A 159 12.28 1.88 -12.29
CA ILE A 159 12.54 0.43 -12.28
C ILE A 159 13.81 0.12 -11.50
N LEU A 160 14.93 0.79 -11.81
CA LEU A 160 16.21 0.52 -11.16
C LEU A 160 16.18 0.89 -9.67
N GLY A 161 15.63 2.05 -9.32
CA GLY A 161 15.56 2.51 -7.94
C GLY A 161 14.66 1.64 -7.08
N LEU A 162 13.46 1.28 -7.58
CA LEU A 162 12.58 0.37 -6.86
C LEU A 162 13.15 -1.04 -6.79
N SER A 163 13.82 -1.52 -7.84
CA SER A 163 14.47 -2.84 -7.81
C SER A 163 15.60 -2.85 -6.78
N PHE A 164 16.42 -1.79 -6.72
CA PHE A 164 17.49 -1.68 -5.73
C PHE A 164 16.95 -1.75 -4.30
N VAL A 165 15.94 -0.94 -3.97
CA VAL A 165 15.33 -0.97 -2.63
C VAL A 165 14.68 -2.34 -2.37
N LEU A 166 14.09 -2.96 -3.38
CA LEU A 166 13.49 -4.29 -3.25
C LEU A 166 14.55 -5.33 -2.85
N PHE A 167 15.77 -5.25 -3.42
CA PHE A 167 16.89 -6.13 -3.04
C PHE A 167 17.36 -5.96 -1.60
N GLU A 168 17.13 -4.80 -0.99
CA GLU A 168 17.45 -4.56 0.42
C GLU A 168 16.37 -5.07 1.38
N LEU A 169 15.11 -5.24 0.93
CA LEU A 169 14.09 -5.96 1.69
C LEU A 169 14.53 -7.43 1.75
N GLY A 170 15.02 -7.88 2.90
CA GLY A 170 15.65 -9.20 3.09
C GLY A 170 14.85 -10.40 2.57
N THR A 171 15.51 -11.56 2.53
CA THR A 171 15.02 -12.81 1.90
C THR A 171 13.64 -13.27 2.38
N GLU A 172 13.27 -12.95 3.62
CA GLU A 172 11.96 -13.22 4.23
C GLU A 172 10.80 -12.54 3.48
N ALA A 173 10.96 -11.27 3.07
CA ALA A 173 9.92 -10.53 2.36
C ALA A 173 9.63 -11.16 0.99
N TYR A 174 10.67 -11.60 0.29
CA TYR A 174 10.54 -12.31 -0.98
C TYR A 174 9.80 -13.63 -0.84
N LEU A 175 10.11 -14.43 0.18
CA LEU A 175 9.44 -15.72 0.43
C LEU A 175 7.95 -15.53 0.70
N ILE A 176 7.59 -14.52 1.50
CA ILE A 176 6.20 -14.24 1.85
C ILE A 176 5.43 -13.70 0.63
N SER A 177 6.03 -12.80 -0.14
CA SER A 177 5.41 -12.32 -1.38
C SER A 177 5.26 -13.43 -2.41
N ALA A 178 6.26 -14.31 -2.56
CA ALA A 178 6.17 -15.47 -3.43
C ALA A 178 5.09 -16.45 -2.97
N ALA A 179 5.01 -16.72 -1.66
CA ALA A 179 3.96 -17.57 -1.08
C ALA A 179 2.55 -16.97 -1.28
N LEU A 180 2.39 -15.65 -1.11
CA LEU A 180 1.12 -14.97 -1.36
C LEU A 180 0.73 -14.99 -2.85
N ILE A 181 1.69 -14.79 -3.75
CA ILE A 181 1.46 -14.88 -5.19
C ILE A 181 1.06 -16.32 -5.56
N LEU A 182 1.77 -17.33 -5.06
CA LEU A 182 1.45 -18.74 -5.30
C LEU A 182 0.13 -19.18 -4.67
N ALA A 183 -0.27 -18.60 -3.53
CA ALA A 183 -1.56 -18.87 -2.92
C ALA A 183 -2.73 -18.13 -3.61
N ALA A 184 -2.42 -17.08 -4.38
CA ALA A 184 -3.42 -16.30 -5.12
C ALA A 184 -3.67 -16.83 -6.54
N PHE A 185 -2.77 -17.65 -7.08
CA PHE A 185 -2.92 -18.39 -8.34
C PHE A 185 -3.31 -19.85 -8.10
#